data_AF-A0A929H026-F1
#
_entry.id   AF-A0A929H026-F1
#
_cell.length_a   1.000
_cell.length_b   1.000
_cell.length_c   1.000
_cell.angle_alpha   90.00
_cell.angle_beta   90.00
_cell.angle_gamma   90.00
#
_symmetry.space_group_name_H-M   'P 1'
#
loop_
_entity.id
_entity.type
_entity.pdbx_description
1 polymer ?
#
loop_
_entity_poly.entity_id
_entity_poly.type
_entity_poly.pdbx_seq_one_letter_code
_entity_poly.pdbx_strand_id
1 'polypeptide(L)'
;MSQNPPLQAMVFDLDGLMADSEPLALWAWNQTLERFGHRLDDETLRDVLGMRVIDSARVICQRFLLPISPEQAMAEENRLFLEAVPTRLRACAGLYPLLDELT
;
A
#
# COMPACT_ATOMS: atom_id res chain seq x y z
N MET A 1 17.89 -2.48 -38.71
CA MET A 1 18.01 -2.03 -37.32
C MET A 1 16.95 -0.97 -37.11
N SER A 2 15.84 -1.27 -36.43
CA SER A 2 14.85 -0.24 -36.12
C SER A 2 15.42 0.63 -35.01
N GLN A 3 15.71 1.89 -35.35
CA GLN A 3 16.06 2.92 -34.39
C GLN A 3 14.79 3.25 -33.60
N ASN A 4 14.78 2.98 -32.30
CA ASN A 4 13.72 3.52 -31.45
C ASN A 4 13.84 5.05 -31.44
N PRO A 5 12.73 5.78 -31.57
CA PRO A 5 12.75 7.24 -31.45
C PRO A 5 13.28 7.63 -30.05
N PRO A 6 13.92 8.80 -29.92
CA PRO A 6 14.43 9.27 -28.64
C PRO A 6 13.29 9.40 -27.62
N LEU A 7 13.52 8.93 -26.39
CA LEU A 7 12.58 9.09 -25.27
C LEU A 7 12.43 10.59 -24.96
N GLN A 8 11.18 11.08 -24.92
CA GLN A 8 10.88 12.50 -24.69
C GLN A 8 10.26 12.77 -23.31
N ALA A 9 9.68 11.76 -22.67
CA ALA A 9 9.02 11.89 -21.37
C ALA A 9 8.95 10.52 -20.67
N MET A 10 8.80 10.56 -19.34
CA MET A 10 8.57 9.41 -18.48
C MET A 10 7.36 9.69 -17.57
N VAL A 11 6.51 8.69 -17.34
CA VAL A 11 5.40 8.75 -16.39
C VAL A 11 5.68 7.71 -15.32
N PHE A 12 5.73 8.14 -14.07
CA PHE A 12 5.93 7.28 -12.91
C PHE A 12 4.61 7.13 -12.17
N ASP A 13 4.30 5.89 -11.81
CA ASP A 13 3.29 5.64 -10.78
C ASP A 13 3.81 6.09 -9.41
N LEU A 14 2.92 6.45 -8.49
CA LEU A 14 3.32 6.93 -7.17
C LEU A 14 3.45 5.77 -6.18
N ASP A 15 2.35 5.09 -5.91
CA ASP A 15 2.26 4.05 -4.87
C ASP A 15 2.96 2.77 -5.30
N GLY A 16 3.79 2.21 -4.42
CA GLY A 16 4.58 1.01 -4.71
C GLY A 16 5.73 1.21 -5.71
N LEU A 17 5.84 2.39 -6.34
CA LEU A 17 6.94 2.72 -7.26
C LEU A 17 7.81 3.88 -6.77
N MET A 18 7.23 5.06 -6.55
CA MET A 18 7.95 6.21 -5.99
C MET A 18 7.90 6.17 -4.46
N ALA A 19 6.71 5.89 -3.92
CA ALA A 19 6.45 5.77 -2.49
C ALA A 19 6.45 4.29 -2.09
N ASP A 20 7.28 3.94 -1.12
CA ASP A 20 7.31 2.61 -0.51
C ASP A 20 6.13 2.46 0.48
N SER A 21 4.92 2.36 -0.07
CA SER A 21 3.66 2.40 0.68
C SER A 21 3.20 1.03 1.18
N GLU A 22 3.72 -0.08 0.63
CA GLU A 22 3.31 -1.44 1.02
C GLU A 22 3.62 -1.78 2.50
N PRO A 23 4.83 -1.49 3.04
CA PRO A 23 5.12 -1.76 4.44
C PRO A 23 4.24 -0.94 5.38
N LEU A 24 3.86 0.27 4.95
CA LEU A 24 2.98 1.14 5.73
C LEU A 24 1.53 0.64 5.70
N ALA A 25 1.02 0.21 4.54
CA ALA A 25 -0.31 -0.40 4.42
C ALA A 25 -0.41 -1.68 5.26
N LEU A 26 0.62 -2.55 5.23
CA LEU A 26 0.69 -3.73 6.09
C LEU A 26 0.68 -3.35 7.58
N TRP A 27 1.41 -2.30 7.97
CA TRP A 27 1.38 -1.81 9.35
C TRP A 27 -0.02 -1.31 9.72
N ALA A 28 -0.67 -0.52 8.87
CA ALA A 28 -2.00 0.03 9.13
C ALA A 28 -3.05 -1.08 9.27
N TRP A 29 -3.04 -2.09 8.40
CA TRP A 29 -3.90 -3.27 8.54
C TRP A 29 -3.68 -4.02 9.85
N ASN A 30 -2.41 -4.22 10.25
CA ASN A 30 -2.11 -4.88 11.51
C ASN A 30 -2.62 -4.07 12.72
N GLN A 31 -2.52 -2.74 12.69
CA GLN A 31 -3.06 -1.88 13.75
C GLN A 31 -4.60 -1.94 13.81
N THR A 32 -5.27 -1.96 12.65
CA THR A 32 -6.74 -2.14 12.58
C THR A 32 -7.16 -3.48 13.19
N LEU A 33 -6.42 -4.57 12.90
CA LEU A 33 -6.72 -5.92 13.37
C LEU A 33 -6.37 -6.16 14.84
N GLU A 34 -5.36 -5.48 15.37
CA GLU A 34 -4.86 -5.65 16.74
C GLU A 34 -5.97 -5.43 17.78
N ARG A 35 -6.88 -4.48 17.51
CA ARG A 35 -8.05 -4.17 18.37
C ARG A 35 -9.03 -5.34 18.50
N PHE A 36 -8.98 -6.29 17.58
CA PHE A 36 -9.82 -7.49 17.55
C PHE A 36 -9.02 -8.76 17.92
N GLY A 37 -7.76 -8.63 18.33
CA GLY A 37 -6.90 -9.76 18.69
C GLY A 37 -6.37 -10.54 17.48
N HIS A 38 -6.36 -9.91 16.30
CA HIS A 38 -5.87 -10.52 15.06
C HIS A 38 -4.61 -9.83 14.54
N ARG A 39 -3.90 -10.54 13.66
CA ARG A 39 -2.76 -10.04 12.90
C ARG A 39 -2.89 -10.51 11.47
N LEU A 40 -2.52 -9.68 10.49
CA LEU A 40 -2.54 -10.07 9.09
C LEU A 40 -1.44 -11.10 8.84
N ASP A 41 -1.82 -12.33 8.49
CA ASP A 41 -0.89 -13.39 8.13
C ASP A 41 -0.42 -13.27 6.68
N ASP A 42 0.69 -13.95 6.35
CA ASP A 42 1.32 -13.84 5.03
C ASP A 42 0.43 -14.40 3.90
N GLU A 43 -0.44 -15.37 4.20
CA GLU A 43 -1.39 -15.93 3.23
C GLU A 43 -2.42 -14.87 2.84
N THR A 44 -3.04 -14.24 3.83
CA THR A 44 -4.00 -13.17 3.63
C THR A 44 -3.37 -11.96 3.01
N LEU A 45 -2.14 -11.59 3.41
CA LEU A 45 -1.41 -10.51 2.77
C LEU A 45 -1.23 -10.77 1.27
N ARG A 46 -0.80 -11.97 0.88
CA ARG A 46 -0.65 -12.34 -0.54
C ARG A 46 -1.99 -12.29 -1.29
N ASP A 47 -3.07 -12.71 -0.65
CA ASP A 47 -4.40 -12.71 -1.26
C ASP A 47 -4.93 -11.29 -1.51
N VAL A 48 -4.59 -10.33 -0.65
CA VAL A 48 -5.12 -8.96 -0.70
C VAL A 48 -4.18 -7.93 -1.32
N LEU A 49 -2.94 -8.32 -1.64
CA LEU A 49 -1.93 -7.44 -2.23
C LEU A 49 -2.38 -6.97 -3.62
N GLY A 50 -2.25 -5.67 -3.88
CA GLY A 50 -2.66 -5.06 -5.15
C GLY A 50 -4.17 -4.92 -5.37
N MET A 51 -5.00 -5.37 -4.42
CA MET A 51 -6.44 -5.13 -4.45
C MET A 51 -6.78 -3.69 -4.05
N ARG A 52 -7.96 -3.22 -4.46
CA ARG A 52 -8.52 -1.98 -3.89
C ARG A 52 -8.76 -2.20 -2.40
N VAL A 53 -8.49 -1.18 -1.58
CA VAL A 53 -8.59 -1.28 -0.11
C VAL A 53 -9.95 -1.81 0.36
N ILE A 54 -11.06 -1.40 -0.28
CA ILE A 54 -12.39 -1.92 0.05
C ILE A 54 -12.56 -3.42 -0.24
N ASP A 55 -11.91 -3.93 -1.27
CA ASP A 55 -11.96 -5.36 -1.59
C ASP A 55 -11.07 -6.15 -0.63
N SER A 56 -9.89 -5.62 -0.27
CA SER A 56 -9.04 -6.17 0.80
C SER A 56 -9.80 -6.22 2.13
N ALA A 57 -10.50 -5.14 2.48
CA ALA A 57 -11.32 -5.05 3.68
C ALA A 57 -12.42 -6.13 3.72
N ARG A 58 -13.07 -6.41 2.59
CA ARG A 58 -14.09 -7.49 2.51
C ARG A 58 -13.48 -8.85 2.82
N VAL A 59 -12.34 -9.18 2.20
CA VAL A 59 -11.63 -10.44 2.44
C VAL A 59 -11.19 -10.55 3.89
N ILE A 60 -10.58 -9.50 4.44
CA ILE A 60 -10.07 -9.45 5.81
C ILE A 60 -11.21 -9.58 6.83
N CYS A 61 -12.30 -8.80 6.69
CA CYS A 61 -13.46 -8.89 7.56
C CYS A 61 -14.07 -10.30 7.54
N GLN A 62 -14.18 -10.91 6.36
CA GLN A 62 -14.73 -12.26 6.22
C GLN A 62 -13.81 -13.32 6.85
N ARG A 63 -12.49 -13.24 6.61
CA ARG A 63 -11.52 -14.25 7.07
C ARG A 63 -11.31 -14.21 8.58
N PHE A 64 -11.26 -13.01 9.17
CA PHE A 64 -11.07 -12.83 10.62
C PHE A 64 -12.39 -12.68 11.40
N LEU A 65 -13.55 -12.82 10.74
CA LEU A 65 -14.87 -12.68 11.36
C LEU A 65 -15.01 -11.38 12.18
N LEU A 66 -14.52 -10.27 11.62
CA LEU A 66 -14.47 -9.00 12.33
C LEU A 66 -15.90 -8.49 12.66
N PRO A 67 -16.13 -7.93 13.86
CA PRO A 67 -17.43 -7.42 14.28
C PRO A 67 -17.72 -5.99 13.74
N ILE A 68 -17.19 -5.67 12.55
CA ILE A 68 -17.31 -4.38 11.88
C ILE A 68 -17.51 -4.58 10.38
N SER A 69 -18.10 -3.59 9.69
CA SER A 69 -18.25 -3.65 8.25
C SER A 69 -16.91 -3.44 7.52
N PRO A 70 -16.77 -3.92 6.27
CA PRO A 70 -15.60 -3.64 5.43
C PRO A 70 -15.31 -2.13 5.27
N GLU A 71 -16.35 -1.30 5.20
CA GLU A 71 -16.22 0.15 5.10
C GLU A 71 -15.64 0.76 6.38
N GLN A 72 -16.03 0.25 7.55
CA GLN A 72 -15.47 0.67 8.84
C GLN A 72 -14.01 0.23 8.97
N ALA A 73 -13.68 -0.99 8.55
CA ALA A 73 -12.32 -1.51 8.57
C ALA A 73 -11.39 -0.70 7.64
N MET A 74 -11.85 -0.43 6.41
CA MET A 74 -11.16 0.45 5.46
C MET A 74 -10.98 1.86 6.00
N ALA A 75 -12.01 2.44 6.63
CA ALA A 75 -11.92 3.81 7.17
C ALA A 75 -10.88 3.91 8.28
N GLU A 76 -10.81 2.90 9.16
CA GLU A 76 -9.82 2.85 10.24
C GLU A 76 -8.40 2.63 9.71
N GLU A 77 -8.22 1.69 8.78
CA GLU A 77 -6.93 1.46 8.13
C GLU A 77 -6.43 2.70 7.41
N ASN A 78 -7.29 3.37 6.62
CA ASN A 78 -6.91 4.57 5.88
C ASN A 78 -6.57 5.73 6.82
N ARG A 79 -7.29 5.87 7.94
CA ARG A 79 -6.97 6.87 8.98
C ARG A 79 -5.57 6.63 9.54
N LEU A 80 -5.27 5.39 9.94
CA LEU A 80 -3.97 5.00 10.49
C LEU A 80 -2.84 5.18 9.48
N PHE A 81 -3.07 4.77 8.22
CA PHE A 81 -2.13 4.96 7.12
C PHE A 81 -1.78 6.44 6.96
N LEU A 82 -2.77 7.31 6.79
CA LEU A 82 -2.57 8.75 6.55
C LEU A 82 -1.91 9.46 7.74
N GLU A 83 -2.26 9.11 8.97
CA GLU A 83 -1.60 9.64 10.17
C GLU A 83 -0.12 9.29 10.22
N ALA A 84 0.24 8.11 9.72
CA ALA A 84 1.61 7.62 9.73
C ALA A 84 2.45 8.07 8.53
N VAL A 85 1.83 8.49 7.41
CA VAL A 85 2.54 8.96 6.20
C VAL A 85 3.68 9.94 6.51
N PRO A 86 3.49 11.02 7.31
CA PRO A 86 4.55 12.01 7.55
C PRO A 86 5.79 11.46 8.25
N THR A 87 5.67 10.34 8.98
CA THR A 87 6.76 9.79 9.79
C THR A 87 7.30 8.46 9.28
N ARG A 88 6.48 7.69 8.55
CA ARG A 88 6.79 6.32 8.14
C ARG A 88 6.96 6.13 6.65
N LEU A 89 6.32 6.93 5.80
CA LEU A 89 6.45 6.75 4.35
C LEU A 89 7.89 7.05 3.93
N ARG A 90 8.42 6.23 3.03
CA ARG A 90 9.76 6.39 2.47
C ARG A 90 9.67 6.40 0.95
N ALA A 91 10.64 7.02 0.30
CA ALA A 91 10.83 6.84 -1.13
C ALA A 91 11.35 5.42 -1.39
N CYS A 92 10.91 4.81 -2.49
CA CYS A 92 11.50 3.56 -2.97
C CYS A 92 13.00 3.74 -3.24
N ALA A 93 13.77 2.68 -3.00
CA ALA A 93 15.21 2.68 -3.23
C ALA A 93 15.50 3.03 -4.69
N GLY A 94 16.41 3.99 -4.91
CA GLY A 94 16.80 4.43 -6.25
C GLY A 94 15.92 5.50 -6.87
N LEU A 95 14.81 5.92 -6.24
CA LEU A 95 13.97 7.00 -6.79
C LEU A 95 14.77 8.30 -7.00
N TYR A 96 15.41 8.82 -5.96
CA TYR A 96 16.13 10.09 -6.08
C TYR A 96 17.31 10.04 -7.06
N PRO A 97 18.20 9.02 -7.02
CA PRO A 97 19.23 8.88 -8.05
C PRO A 97 18.68 8.83 -9.47
N LEU A 98 17.53 8.17 -9.69
CA LEU A 98 16.87 8.15 -11.00
C LEU A 98 16.38 9.55 -11.39
N LEU A 99 15.76 10.29 -10.49
CA LEU A 99 15.26 11.63 -10.78
C LEU A 99 16.41 12.61 -11.07
N ASP A 100 17.54 12.50 -10.36
CA ASP A 100 18.73 13.32 -10.59
C ASP A 100 19.33 13.12 -12.01
N GLU A 101 19.23 11.92 -12.57
CA GLU A 101 19.67 11.62 -13.95
C GLU A 101 18.69 12.14 -15.02
N LEU A 102 17.47 12.53 -14.63
CA LEU A 102 16.41 13.00 -15.53
C LEU A 102 16.26 14.54 -15.53
N THR A 103 16.96 15.25 -14.63
CA THR A 103 16.98 16.71 -14.52
C THR A 103 18.19 17.32 -15.23
#